data_AF-A0A349KWP1-F1
#
_entry.id   AF-A0A349KWP1-F1
#
_cell.length_a   1.000
_cell.length_b   1.000
_cell.length_c   1.000
_cell.angle_alpha   90.00
_cell.angle_beta   90.00
_cell.angle_gamma   90.00
#
_symmetry.space_group_name_H-M   'P 1'
#
loop_
_entity.id
_entity.type
_entity.pdbx_description
1 polymer ?
#
loop_
_entity_poly.entity_id
_entity_poly.type
_entity_poly.pdbx_seq_one_letter_code
_entity_poly.pdbx_strand_id
1 'polypeptide(L)' 'GVGGLQDLADGIKIGKADAVLAASIFHYGQHTVQEAKRFMAQQGIPMRLV' A
#
# COMPACT_ATOMS: atom_id res chain seq x y z
N GLY A 1 -12.08 -2.70 -0.10
CA GLY A 1 -11.66 -1.29 0.05
C GLY A 1 -10.42 -1.26 0.93
N VAL A 2 -9.56 -0.25 0.79
CA VAL A 2 -8.32 -0.14 1.59
C VAL A 2 -8.60 0.67 2.85
N GLY A 3 -8.56 0.02 4.01
CA GLY A 3 -8.67 0.61 5.34
C GLY A 3 -7.33 0.81 6.04
N GLY A 4 -6.28 0.10 5.61
CA GLY A 4 -4.92 0.26 6.12
C GLY A 4 -3.84 -0.25 5.17
N LEU A 5 -2.57 -0.15 5.59
CA LEU A 5 -1.42 -0.53 4.75
C LEU A 5 -1.40 -2.02 4.39
N GLN A 6 -1.90 -2.90 5.27
CA GLN A 6 -1.96 -4.34 5.00
C GLN A 6 -2.88 -4.66 3.82
N ASP A 7 -4.00 -3.96 3.67
CA ASP A 7 -4.92 -4.18 2.54
C ASP A 7 -4.23 -3.89 1.19
N LEU A 8 -3.26 -2.97 1.16
CA LEU A 8 -2.44 -2.72 -0.03
C LEU A 8 -1.58 -3.95 -0.38
N ALA A 9 -0.89 -4.51 0.62
CA ALA A 9 -0.02 -5.66 0.42
C ALA A 9 -0.82 -6.92 0.07
N ASP A 10 -1.97 -7.13 0.73
CA ASP A 10 -2.85 -8.28 0.50
C ASP A 10 -3.47 -8.24 -0.89
N GLY A 11 -3.86 -7.06 -1.38
CA GLY A 11 -4.36 -6.89 -2.75
C GLY A 11 -3.38 -7.41 -3.80
N ILE A 12 -2.08 -7.20 -3.60
CA ILE A 12 -1.02 -7.71 -4.48
C ILE A 12 -0.72 -9.19 -4.21
N LYS A 13 -0.40 -9.56 -2.96
CA LYS A 13 0.11 -10.90 -2.63
C LYS A 13 -0.95 -12.00 -2.73
N ILE A 14 -2.13 -11.72 -2.19
CA ILE A 14 -3.24 -12.66 -2.09
C ILE A 14 -4.17 -12.47 -3.27
N GLY A 15 -4.59 -11.23 -3.51
CA GLY A 15 -5.50 -10.86 -4.59
C GLY A 15 -4.88 -10.96 -5.98
N LYS A 16 -3.55 -11.10 -6.09
CA LYS A 16 -2.81 -11.16 -7.36
C LYS A 16 -3.04 -9.94 -8.26
N ALA A 17 -3.42 -8.81 -7.69
CA ALA A 17 -3.58 -7.58 -8.44
C ALA A 17 -2.22 -7.04 -8.89
N ASP A 18 -2.17 -6.45 -10.08
CA ASP A 18 -0.98 -5.74 -10.56
C ASP A 18 -0.80 -4.37 -9.88
N ALA A 19 -1.90 -3.80 -9.39
CA ALA A 19 -1.93 -2.49 -8.72
C ALA A 19 -3.06 -2.40 -7.70
N VAL A 20 -2.87 -1.51 -6.72
CA VAL A 20 -3.85 -1.17 -5.68
C VAL A 20 -3.99 0.34 -5.57
N LEU A 21 -5.19 0.81 -5.21
CA LEU A 21 -5.50 2.22 -5.02
C LEU A 21 -6.12 2.43 -3.64
N ALA A 22 -5.68 3.48 -2.95
CA ALA A 22 -6.28 3.93 -1.70
C ALA A 22 -6.45 5.44 -1.72
N ALA A 23 -7.53 5.92 -1.09
CA ALA A 23 -7.88 7.33 -1.04
C ALA A 23 -7.98 7.83 0.40
N SER A 24 -8.88 7.26 1.21
CA SER A 24 -9.19 7.71 2.58
C SER A 24 -7.96 7.76 3.48
N ILE A 25 -7.13 6.72 3.48
CA ILE A 25 -5.93 6.64 4.34
C ILE A 25 -4.89 7.72 4.02
N PHE A 26 -4.92 8.28 2.81
CA PHE A 26 -4.04 9.37 2.38
C PHE A 26 -4.72 10.75 2.51
N HIS A 27 -6.00 10.86 2.13
CA HIS A 27 -6.76 12.11 2.21
C HIS A 27 -6.89 12.62 3.65
N TYR A 28 -7.03 11.71 4.62
CA TYR A 28 -7.16 12.06 6.03
C TYR A 28 -5.83 12.03 6.80
N GLY A 29 -4.70 11.86 6.11
CA GLY A 29 -3.37 11.89 6.73
C GLY A 29 -3.10 10.77 7.73
N GLN A 30 -3.83 9.66 7.67
CA GLN A 30 -3.59 8.50 8.53
C GLN A 30 -2.25 7.84 8.20
N HIS A 31 -1.91 7.81 6.91
CA HIS A 31 -0.62 7.40 6.39
C HIS A 31 -0.18 8.33 5.26
N THR A 32 1.12 8.40 5.02
CA THR A 32 1.71 9.03 3.84
C THR A 32 1.95 8.00 2.75
N VAL A 33 2.08 8.48 1.50
CA VAL A 33 2.50 7.62 0.37
C VAL A 33 3.88 7.00 0.64
N GLN A 34 4.77 7.70 1.33
CA GLN A 34 6.10 7.18 1.64
C GLN A 34 6.05 6.02 2.66
N GLU A 35 5.21 6.11 3.69
CA GLU A 35 4.98 5.01 4.64
C GLU A 35 4.39 3.79 3.95
N ALA A 36 3.40 3.98 3.07
CA ALA A 36 2.83 2.88 2.29
C ALA A 36 3.87 2.19 1.40
N LYS A 37 4.70 2.97 0.68
CA LYS A 37 5.79 2.42 -0.14
C LYS A 37 6.80 1.63 0.70
N ARG A 38 7.21 2.14 1.86
CA ARG A 38 8.15 1.46 2.76
C ARG A 38 7.55 0.16 3.31
N PHE A 39 6.30 0.20 3.73
CA PHE A 39 5.57 -0.98 4.20
C PHE A 39 5.49 -2.05 3.10
N MET A 40 5.07 -1.68 1.89
CA MET A 40 5.00 -2.62 0.76
C MET A 40 6.37 -3.19 0.40
N ALA A 41 7.44 -2.38 0.46
CA ALA A 41 8.81 -2.86 0.27
C ALA A 41 9.24 -3.87 1.35
N GLN A 42 8.92 -3.63 2.63
CA GLN A 42 9.17 -4.56 3.74
C GLN A 42 8.39 -5.87 3.58
N GLN A 43 7.24 -5.82 2.90
CA GLN A 43 6.47 -7.00 2.51
C GLN A 43 7.08 -7.74 1.32
N GLY A 44 8.20 -7.28 0.74
CA GLY A 44 8.84 -7.90 -0.43
C GLY A 44 8.16 -7.55 -1.75
N ILE A 45 7.31 -6.52 -1.79
CA ILE A 45 6.74 -5.99 -3.03
C ILE A 45 7.72 -4.95 -3.58
N PRO A 46 8.19 -5.06 -4.84
CA PRO A 46 9.09 -4.08 -5.44
C PRO A 46 8.45 -2.69 -5.48
N MET A 47 9.07 -1.72 -4.80
CA MET A 47 8.58 -0.34 -4.75
C MET A 47 9.65 0.65 -5.18
N ARG A 48 9.22 1.70 -5.88
CA ARG A 48 10.09 2.86 -6.16
C ARG A 48 10.20 3.75 -4.91
N LEU A 49 11.30 3.58 -4.18
CA LEU A 49 11.70 4.36 -3.01
C LEU A 49 12.56 5.58 -3.41
N VAL A 50 11.99 6.47 -4.21
CA VAL A 50 12.54 7.79 -4.50
C VAL A 50 11.51 8.86 -4.18
#